data_AF-A0A7W0S1Y7-F1
#
_entry.id   AF-A0A7W0S1Y7-F1
#
_cell.length_a   1.000
_cell.length_b   1.000
_cell.length_c   1.000
_cell.angle_alpha   90.00
_cell.angle_beta   90.00
_cell.angle_gamma   90.00
#
_symmetry.space_group_name_H-M   'P 1'
#
loop_
_entity.id
_entity.type
_entity.pdbx_description
1 polymer ?
#
loop_
_entity_poly.entity_id
_entity_poly.type
_entity_poly.pdbx_seq_one_letter_code
_entity_poly.pdbx_strand_id
1 'polypeptide(L)'
;GLPTDPGGQAQAPAGAPASVRRVVAAGNAIAGLPYVYGGGHRSFRADAYDCSGSISYALAAAGLLSSPLTSGGFMSWGESGPGKYITVYADEGHAFMMVGNWRFDTTALRSGGTRWTRGMRPTAGLVARHPPGL
;
A
#
# COMPACT_ATOMS: atom_id res chain seq x y z
N GLY A 1 -6.71 6.59 17.46
CA GLY A 1 -6.41 6.04 16.12
C GLY A 1 -6.34 7.17 15.11
N LEU A 2 -5.49 7.09 14.09
CA LEU A 2 -5.35 8.16 13.07
C LEU A 2 -6.70 8.43 12.40
N PRO A 3 -7.29 9.62 12.50
CA PRO A 3 -8.62 9.91 11.95
C PRO A 3 -8.67 9.70 10.42
N THR A 4 -9.87 9.44 9.89
CA THR A 4 -10.10 9.68 8.46
C THR A 4 -10.21 11.19 8.24
N ASP A 5 -9.80 11.71 7.10
CA ASP A 5 -10.10 13.11 6.77
C ASP A 5 -11.63 13.32 6.66
N PRO A 6 -12.13 14.57 6.56
CA PRO A 6 -13.56 14.84 6.41
C PRO A 6 -14.23 14.13 5.22
N GLY A 7 -13.44 13.67 4.23
CA GLY A 7 -13.89 12.87 3.10
C GLY A 7 -13.81 11.36 3.30
N GLY A 8 -13.50 10.88 4.51
CA GLY A 8 -13.39 9.46 4.82
C GLY A 8 -12.06 8.81 4.41
N GLN A 9 -11.05 9.59 4.02
CA GLN A 9 -9.78 9.10 3.49
C GLN A 9 -8.74 8.85 4.58
N ALA A 10 -7.75 8.00 4.31
CA ALA A 10 -6.68 7.73 5.29
C ALA A 10 -5.81 8.97 5.52
N GLN A 11 -5.30 9.11 6.75
CA GLN A 11 -4.37 10.17 7.12
C GLN A 11 -3.01 9.58 7.52
N ALA A 12 -1.94 10.26 7.12
CA ALA A 12 -0.59 9.91 7.52
C ALA A 12 -0.37 10.19 9.02
N PRO A 13 0.54 9.45 9.69
CA PRO A 13 0.89 9.74 11.08
C PRO A 13 1.40 11.17 11.27
N ALA A 14 1.10 11.75 12.43
CA ALA A 14 1.62 13.07 12.81
C ALA A 14 3.16 13.05 12.81
N GLY A 15 3.78 14.07 12.19
CA GLY A 15 5.24 14.14 12.06
C GLY A 15 5.87 13.12 11.10
N ALA A 16 5.07 12.32 10.37
CA ALA A 16 5.61 11.38 9.39
C ALA A 16 6.40 12.10 8.28
N PRO A 17 7.46 11.49 7.72
CA PRO A 17 8.22 12.05 6.60
C PRO A 17 7.34 12.41 5.39
N ALA A 18 7.83 13.32 4.54
CA ALA A 18 7.11 13.76 3.35
C ALA A 18 6.78 12.60 2.40
N SER A 19 7.66 11.61 2.28
CA SER A 19 7.42 10.38 1.50
C SER A 19 6.19 9.62 1.99
N VAL A 20 6.05 9.41 3.30
CA VAL A 20 4.91 8.72 3.92
C VAL A 20 3.60 9.47 3.63
N ARG A 21 3.61 10.80 3.75
CA ARG A 21 2.44 11.63 3.41
C ARG A 21 2.04 11.47 1.94
N ARG A 22 3.01 11.42 1.03
CA ARG A 22 2.76 11.17 -0.41
C ARG A 22 2.19 9.78 -0.66
N VAL A 23 2.68 8.75 0.02
CA VAL A 23 2.13 7.39 -0.07
C VAL A 23 0.65 7.37 0.31
N VAL A 24 0.28 8.00 1.44
CA VAL A 24 -1.12 8.08 1.86
C VAL A 24 -1.98 8.83 0.85
N ALA A 25 -1.53 10.00 0.38
CA ALA A 25 -2.25 10.79 -0.61
C ALA A 25 -2.46 10.03 -1.93
N ALA A 26 -1.43 9.30 -2.39
CA ALA A 26 -1.52 8.47 -3.58
C ALA A 26 -2.46 7.27 -3.39
N GLY A 27 -2.37 6.59 -2.25
CA GLY A 27 -3.29 5.49 -1.92
C GLY A 27 -4.74 5.97 -1.83
N ASN A 28 -4.99 7.15 -1.28
CA ASN A 28 -6.30 7.78 -1.27
C ASN A 28 -6.85 8.03 -2.68
N ALA A 29 -6.01 8.52 -3.61
CA ALA A 29 -6.42 8.81 -4.99
C ALA A 29 -6.95 7.58 -5.75
N ILE A 30 -6.48 6.37 -5.39
CA ILE A 30 -6.93 5.12 -6.02
C ILE A 30 -7.80 4.26 -5.10
N ALA A 31 -8.13 4.74 -3.89
CA ALA A 31 -8.70 3.91 -2.83
C ALA A 31 -10.00 3.21 -3.26
N GLY A 32 -10.84 3.88 -4.05
CA GLY A 32 -12.11 3.36 -4.57
C GLY A 32 -12.08 2.83 -6.01
N LEU A 33 -10.93 2.83 -6.70
CA LEU A 33 -10.87 2.36 -8.09
C LEU A 33 -11.10 0.83 -8.18
N PRO A 34 -11.58 0.29 -9.31
CA PRO A 34 -11.83 -1.14 -9.44
C PRO A 34 -10.57 -2.01 -9.22
N TYR A 35 -10.80 -3.25 -8.81
CA TYR A 35 -9.76 -4.29 -8.80
C TYR A 35 -9.78 -5.05 -10.12
N VAL A 36 -8.62 -5.16 -10.78
CA VAL A 36 -8.41 -5.98 -11.98
C VAL A 36 -7.07 -6.70 -11.83
N TYR A 37 -7.05 -8.02 -11.99
CA TYR A 37 -5.83 -8.82 -11.94
C TYR A 37 -4.81 -8.33 -13.00
N GLY A 38 -3.57 -8.07 -12.59
CA GLY A 38 -2.53 -7.48 -13.45
C GLY A 38 -2.67 -5.96 -13.68
N GLY A 39 -3.67 -5.31 -13.08
CA GLY A 39 -3.86 -3.86 -13.18
C GLY A 39 -2.72 -3.08 -12.54
N GLY A 40 -2.17 -2.09 -13.25
CA GLY A 40 -1.08 -1.22 -12.77
C GLY A 40 0.34 -1.74 -13.01
N HIS A 41 0.52 -2.87 -13.71
CA HIS A 41 1.86 -3.45 -13.97
C HIS A 41 2.52 -2.97 -15.26
N ARG A 42 1.76 -2.56 -16.28
CA ARG A 42 2.31 -1.95 -17.51
C ARG A 42 2.77 -0.51 -17.29
N SER A 43 2.11 0.21 -16.40
CA SER A 43 2.37 1.59 -16.04
C SER A 43 1.79 1.88 -14.67
N PHE A 44 2.40 2.80 -13.93
CA PHE A 44 1.86 3.22 -12.63
C PHE A 44 0.48 3.85 -12.77
N ARG A 45 0.19 4.60 -13.84
CA ARG A 45 -1.17 5.11 -14.09
C ARG A 45 -2.00 4.06 -14.82
N ALA A 46 -3.11 3.68 -14.22
CA ALA A 46 -4.12 2.77 -14.77
C ALA A 46 -5.51 3.11 -14.22
N ASP A 47 -6.55 2.64 -14.89
CA ASP A 47 -7.95 2.82 -14.47
C ASP A 47 -8.38 1.82 -13.38
N ALA A 48 -7.60 0.74 -13.21
CA ALA A 48 -7.83 -0.30 -12.21
C ALA A 48 -6.50 -0.93 -11.78
N TYR A 49 -6.47 -1.45 -10.55
CA TYR A 49 -5.24 -1.94 -9.91
C TYR A 49 -5.46 -3.27 -9.20
N ASP A 50 -4.51 -4.19 -9.32
CA ASP A 50 -4.46 -5.36 -8.43
C ASP A 50 -3.81 -5.02 -7.07
N CYS A 51 -3.58 -6.03 -6.22
CA CYS A 51 -3.00 -5.85 -4.89
C CYS A 51 -1.62 -5.18 -4.96
N SER A 52 -0.69 -5.79 -5.69
CA SER A 52 0.68 -5.32 -5.85
C SER A 52 0.81 -4.07 -6.72
N GLY A 53 -0.05 -3.91 -7.73
CA GLY A 53 -0.15 -2.70 -8.55
C GLY A 53 -0.63 -1.49 -7.75
N SER A 54 -1.57 -1.70 -6.81
CA SER A 54 -2.02 -0.63 -5.90
C SER A 54 -0.88 -0.14 -5.00
N ILE A 55 -0.09 -1.06 -4.42
CA ILE A 55 1.07 -0.72 -3.59
C ILE A 55 2.15 -0.02 -4.43
N SER A 56 2.40 -0.56 -5.63
CA SER A 56 3.37 0.00 -6.57
C SER A 56 3.07 1.45 -6.92
N TYR A 57 1.80 1.77 -7.23
CA TYR A 57 1.36 3.14 -7.50
C TYR A 57 1.65 4.08 -6.31
N ALA A 58 1.24 3.68 -5.10
CA ALA A 58 1.39 4.50 -3.92
C ALA A 58 2.87 4.78 -3.58
N LEU A 59 3.73 3.77 -3.69
CA LEU A 59 5.17 3.91 -3.45
C LEU A 59 5.88 4.74 -4.53
N ALA A 60 5.52 4.53 -5.80
CA ALA A 60 6.11 5.28 -6.92
C ALA A 60 5.76 6.76 -6.88
N ALA A 61 4.53 7.12 -6.50
CA ALA A 61 4.13 8.51 -6.29
C ALA A 61 4.93 9.22 -5.18
N ALA A 62 5.52 8.45 -4.25
CA ALA A 62 6.42 8.94 -3.22
C ALA A 62 7.92 8.87 -3.60
N GLY A 63 8.26 8.40 -4.81
CA GLY A 63 9.63 8.21 -5.27
C GLY A 63 10.35 7.02 -4.63
N LEU A 64 9.61 6.09 -4.02
CA LEU A 64 10.16 4.92 -3.31
C LEU A 64 10.26 3.67 -4.18
N LEU A 65 9.73 3.74 -5.41
CA LEU A 65 9.72 2.63 -6.35
C LEU A 65 9.83 3.17 -7.79
N SER A 66 10.73 2.59 -8.59
CA SER A 66 11.02 3.03 -9.96
C SER A 66 10.22 2.28 -11.03
N SER A 67 9.79 1.04 -10.75
CA SER A 67 8.96 0.22 -11.65
C SER A 67 7.92 -0.58 -10.86
N PRO A 68 6.73 -0.87 -11.42
CA PRO A 68 5.76 -1.74 -10.75
C PRO A 68 6.35 -3.10 -10.39
N LEU A 69 5.94 -3.64 -9.25
CA LEU A 69 6.34 -4.96 -8.77
C LEU A 69 5.11 -5.84 -8.56
N THR A 70 5.27 -7.13 -8.86
CA THR A 70 4.34 -8.20 -8.46
C THR A 70 4.40 -8.45 -6.96
N SER A 71 3.42 -9.17 -6.41
CA SER A 71 3.44 -9.60 -5.00
C SER A 71 4.74 -10.35 -4.65
N GLY A 72 5.14 -11.32 -5.49
CA GLY A 72 6.41 -12.02 -5.33
C GLY A 72 7.63 -11.09 -5.44
N GLY A 73 7.60 -10.09 -6.33
CA GLY A 73 8.65 -9.07 -6.43
C GLY A 73 8.82 -8.26 -5.14
N PHE A 74 7.71 -7.95 -4.45
CA PHE A 74 7.77 -7.27 -3.15
C PHE A 74 8.43 -8.12 -2.05
N MET A 75 8.50 -9.45 -2.18
CA MET A 75 9.17 -10.31 -1.18
C MET A 75 10.69 -10.06 -1.10
N SER A 76 11.28 -9.41 -2.10
CA SER A 76 12.72 -9.10 -2.17
C SER A 76 12.99 -7.59 -2.32
N TRP A 77 11.97 -6.75 -2.22
CA TRP A 77 12.10 -5.29 -2.35
C TRP A 77 12.50 -4.64 -1.02
N GLY A 78 13.29 -3.58 -1.08
CA GLY A 78 13.65 -2.77 0.09
C GLY A 78 14.44 -3.56 1.15
N GLU A 79 14.30 -3.14 2.41
CA GLU A 79 14.95 -3.79 3.55
C GLU A 79 14.05 -4.86 4.19
N SER A 80 14.68 -5.87 4.79
CA SER A 80 13.99 -6.96 5.50
C SER A 80 13.29 -6.46 6.76
N GLY A 81 12.07 -6.94 6.99
CA GLY A 81 11.34 -6.75 8.24
C GLY A 81 10.40 -5.53 8.24
N PRO A 82 9.70 -5.29 9.35
CA PRO A 82 8.80 -4.15 9.50
C PRO A 82 9.56 -2.82 9.53
N GLY A 83 9.05 -1.85 8.77
CA GLY A 83 9.51 -0.46 8.80
C GLY A 83 8.79 0.36 9.87
N LYS A 84 9.30 1.58 10.11
CA LYS A 84 8.77 2.47 11.15
C LYS A 84 7.42 3.08 10.78
N TYR A 85 7.25 3.44 9.52
CA TYR A 85 6.05 4.09 8.99
C TYR A 85 5.35 3.21 7.96
N ILE A 86 6.12 2.50 7.12
CA ILE A 86 5.59 1.70 6.02
C ILE A 86 6.10 0.28 6.18
N THR A 87 5.20 -0.69 6.05
CA THR A 87 5.58 -2.10 5.91
C THR A 87 4.73 -2.74 4.82
N VAL A 88 5.37 -3.29 3.80
CA VAL A 88 4.73 -4.14 2.80
C VAL A 88 4.82 -5.59 3.29
N TYR A 89 3.68 -6.26 3.34
CA TYR A 89 3.59 -7.70 3.58
C TYR A 89 3.22 -8.37 2.28
N ALA A 90 4.01 -9.35 1.85
CA ALA A 90 3.80 -10.02 0.57
C ALA A 90 4.15 -11.52 0.62
N ASP A 91 3.45 -12.28 -0.21
CA ASP A 91 3.79 -13.63 -0.63
C ASP A 91 3.59 -13.76 -2.15
N GLU A 92 3.63 -14.98 -2.69
CA GLU A 92 3.44 -15.24 -4.12
C GLU A 92 2.02 -14.91 -4.63
N GLY A 93 1.01 -14.88 -3.76
CA GLY A 93 -0.39 -14.72 -4.12
C GLY A 93 -0.99 -13.35 -3.79
N HIS A 94 -0.51 -12.66 -2.76
CA HIS A 94 -1.09 -11.41 -2.27
C HIS A 94 -0.06 -10.46 -1.68
N ALA A 95 -0.34 -9.17 -1.76
CA ALA A 95 0.42 -8.14 -1.10
C ALA A 95 -0.52 -7.08 -0.49
N PHE A 96 -0.14 -6.54 0.66
CA PHE A 96 -0.76 -5.35 1.25
C PHE A 96 0.28 -4.49 1.94
N MET A 97 -0.08 -3.26 2.27
CA MET A 97 0.84 -2.31 2.90
C MET A 97 0.21 -1.74 4.17
N MET A 98 0.98 -1.71 5.25
CA MET A 98 0.69 -0.91 6.44
C MET A 98 1.35 0.46 6.29
N VAL A 99 0.61 1.53 6.60
CA VAL A 99 1.11 2.90 6.70
C VAL A 99 0.66 3.48 8.04
N GLY A 100 1.53 3.47 9.04
CA GLY A 100 1.14 3.65 10.43
C GLY A 100 0.09 2.62 10.84
N ASN A 101 -1.08 3.08 11.28
CA ASN A 101 -2.19 2.22 11.72
C ASN A 101 -3.21 1.92 10.60
N TRP A 102 -2.89 2.29 9.36
CA TRP A 102 -3.74 2.03 8.20
C TRP A 102 -3.22 0.84 7.42
N ARG A 103 -4.13 -0.07 7.04
CA ARG A 103 -3.88 -1.14 6.09
C ARG A 103 -4.44 -0.74 4.73
N PHE A 104 -3.58 -0.71 3.72
CA PHE A 104 -3.92 -0.57 2.31
C PHE A 104 -3.96 -1.95 1.66
N ASP A 105 -5.16 -2.47 1.40
CA ASP A 105 -5.39 -3.84 0.96
C ASP A 105 -6.63 -3.91 0.04
N THR A 106 -6.49 -4.50 -1.14
CA THR A 106 -7.59 -4.67 -2.09
C THR A 106 -8.70 -5.60 -1.59
N THR A 107 -8.43 -6.43 -0.57
CA THR A 107 -9.49 -7.22 0.08
C THR A 107 -10.48 -6.35 0.85
N ALA A 108 -10.04 -5.20 1.38
CA ALA A 108 -10.91 -4.24 2.06
C ALA A 108 -11.87 -3.54 1.07
N LEU A 109 -11.47 -3.42 -0.19
CA LEU A 109 -12.31 -2.82 -1.24
C LEU A 109 -13.64 -3.56 -1.40
N ARG A 110 -13.61 -4.90 -1.31
CA ARG A 110 -14.80 -5.74 -1.51
C ARG A 110 -15.86 -5.58 -0.41
N SER A 111 -15.44 -5.27 0.82
CA SER A 111 -16.35 -5.16 1.97
C SER A 111 -16.68 -3.71 2.34
N GLY A 112 -15.78 -2.77 2.08
CA GLY A 112 -15.91 -1.38 2.51
C GLY A 112 -15.91 -0.33 1.39
N GLY A 113 -15.78 -0.73 0.12
CA GLY A 113 -15.71 0.22 -1.01
C GLY A 113 -14.41 1.05 -1.06
N THR A 114 -13.43 0.73 -0.22
CA THR A 114 -12.13 1.40 -0.16
C THR A 114 -11.02 0.40 0.19
N ARG A 115 -9.81 0.63 -0.35
CA ARG A 115 -8.61 -0.15 0.00
C ARG A 115 -8.11 0.13 1.42
N TRP A 116 -8.55 1.21 2.07
CA TRP A 116 -8.10 1.58 3.42
C TRP A 116 -8.97 0.95 4.50
N THR A 117 -8.32 0.30 5.47
CA THR A 117 -8.97 -0.20 6.68
C THR A 117 -8.04 -0.12 7.88
N ARG A 118 -8.59 -0.11 9.09
CA ARG A 118 -7.83 -0.32 10.34
C ARG A 118 -7.90 -1.78 10.83
N GLY A 119 -8.64 -2.63 10.13
CA GLY A 119 -8.70 -4.06 10.42
C GLY A 119 -7.34 -4.70 10.19
N MET A 120 -6.71 -5.18 11.25
CA MET A 120 -5.49 -5.97 11.16
C MET A 120 -5.81 -7.35 10.56
N ARG A 121 -4.81 -7.98 9.96
CA ARG A 121 -4.91 -9.38 9.48
C ARG A 121 -3.67 -10.16 9.92
N PRO A 122 -3.76 -11.49 10.01
CA PRO A 122 -2.59 -12.32 10.23
C PRO A 122 -1.52 -12.04 9.17
N THR A 123 -0.27 -11.92 9.62
CA THR A 123 0.93 -11.73 8.79
C THR A 123 1.83 -12.96 8.76
N ALA A 124 1.43 -14.04 9.43
CA ALA A 124 2.19 -15.29 9.43
C ALA A 124 2.30 -15.84 8.01
N GLY A 125 3.52 -16.23 7.61
CA GLY A 125 3.82 -16.70 6.26
C GLY A 125 4.10 -15.59 5.24
N LEU A 126 3.86 -14.32 5.58
CA LEU A 126 4.16 -13.18 4.70
C LEU A 126 5.57 -12.66 4.97
N VAL A 127 6.25 -12.26 3.89
CA VAL A 127 7.51 -11.55 3.98
C VAL A 127 7.23 -10.07 4.22
N ALA A 128 7.75 -9.56 5.33
CA ALA A 128 7.70 -8.14 5.65
C ALA A 128 8.90 -7.43 5.01
N ARG A 129 8.63 -6.33 4.31
CA ARG A 129 9.61 -5.44 3.70
C ARG A 129 9.25 -3.98 3.93
N HIS A 130 10.23 -3.09 3.86
CA HIS A 130 9.99 -1.66 3.97
C HIS A 130 10.95 -0.84 3.10
N PRO A 131 10.58 0.41 2.75
CA PRO A 131 11.51 1.32 2.08
C PRO A 131 12.67 1.67 3.01
N PRO A 132 13.93 1.64 2.54
CA PRO A 132 15.09 1.99 3.36
C PRO A 132 14.93 3.34 4.07
N GLY A 133 15.21 3.37 5.38
CA GLY A 133 15.11 4.57 6.20
C GLY A 133 13.69 5.01 6.58
N LEU A 134 12.66 4.18 6.35
CA LEU A 134 11.25 4.47 6.68
C LEU A 134 10.55 3.39 7.51
#